data_AF-A0A8T5RN95-F1
#
_entry.id   AF-A0A8T5RN95-F1
#
_cell.length_a   1.000
_cell.length_b   1.000
_cell.length_c   1.000
_cell.angle_alpha   90.00
_cell.angle_beta   90.00
_cell.angle_gamma   90.00
#
_symmetry.space_group_name_H-M   'P 1'
#
loop_
_entity.id
_entity.type
_entity.pdbx_description
1 polymer ?
#
loop_
_entity_poly.entity_id
_entity_poly.type
_entity_poly.pdbx_seq_one_letter_code
_entity_poly.pdbx_strand_id
1 'polypeptide(L)' 'MSERPPPICYMCSKNCESSMEDTYYCICDIAVCSDCINSVKKNNTTWVCPHCKEENNLEKSKLFRSV' A
#
# COMPACT_ATOMS: atom_id res chain seq x y z
N MET A 1 -1.72 -8.33 16.96
CA MET A 1 -0.98 -7.24 16.28
C MET A 1 -1.99 -6.16 15.98
N SER A 2 -1.74 -4.91 16.38
CA SER A 2 -2.70 -3.81 16.26
C SER A 2 -3.10 -3.61 14.79
N GLU A 3 -4.40 -3.66 14.52
CA GLU A 3 -4.97 -3.31 13.22
C GLU A 3 -4.62 -1.85 12.92
N ARG A 4 -4.07 -1.59 11.73
CA ARG A 4 -3.68 -0.26 11.26
C ARG A 4 -4.49 0.04 10.01
N PRO A 5 -5.74 0.52 10.16
CA PRO A 5 -6.56 0.82 9.01
C PRO A 5 -5.95 2.00 8.24
N PRO A 6 -6.23 2.09 6.93
CA PRO A 6 -5.93 3.27 6.15
C PRO A 6 -6.46 4.56 6.80
N PRO A 7 -5.78 5.71 6.64
CA PRO A 7 -4.61 5.92 5.80
C PRO A 7 -3.27 5.66 6.49
N ILE A 8 -3.23 4.91 7.61
CA ILE A 8 -1.98 4.61 8.31
C ILE A 8 -1.20 3.52 7.57
N CYS A 9 0.07 3.78 7.23
CA CYS A 9 0.94 2.79 6.62
C CYS A 9 1.14 1.59 7.57
N TYR A 10 0.78 0.40 7.11
CA TYR A 10 0.90 -0.85 7.88
C TYR A 10 2.34 -1.12 8.32
N MET A 11 3.32 -0.75 7.50
CA MET A 11 4.75 -1.03 7.73
C MET A 11 5.39 -0.07 8.75
N CYS A 12 5.18 1.24 8.60
CA CYS A 12 5.91 2.27 9.37
C CYS A 12 5.05 3.13 10.28
N SER A 13 3.73 2.89 10.34
CA SER A 13 2.75 3.65 11.13
C SER A 13 2.64 5.15 10.80
N LYS A 14 3.29 5.63 9.72
CA LYS A 14 3.12 7.00 9.24
C LYS A 14 1.68 7.18 8.73
N ASN A 15 1.08 8.33 9.00
CA ASN A 15 -0.17 8.74 8.37
C ASN A 15 0.11 9.18 6.92
N CYS A 16 -0.64 8.64 5.95
CA CYS A 16 -0.50 8.91 4.53
C CYS A 16 -1.60 9.81 3.95
N GLU A 17 -2.41 10.47 4.79
CA GLU A 17 -3.49 11.36 4.36
C GLU A 17 -3.03 12.48 3.42
N SER A 18 -1.83 13.04 3.64
CA SER A 18 -1.24 14.05 2.76
C SER A 18 -0.58 13.49 1.49
N SER A 19 -0.44 12.17 1.38
CA SER A 19 0.21 11.48 0.26
C SER A 19 -0.63 10.32 -0.29
N MET A 20 -1.95 10.46 -0.23
CA MET A 20 -2.91 9.42 -0.69
C MET A 20 -2.72 9.05 -2.17
N GLU A 21 -2.26 10.00 -3.00
CA GLU A 21 -1.95 9.78 -4.42
C GLU A 21 -0.81 8.77 -4.64
N ASP A 22 0.10 8.67 -3.67
CA ASP A 22 1.26 7.78 -3.71
C ASP A 22 1.17 6.61 -2.73
N THR A 23 -0.03 6.40 -2.16
CA THR A 23 -0.30 5.32 -1.23
C THR A 23 -0.93 4.13 -1.95
N TYR A 24 -0.48 2.93 -1.59
CA TYR A 24 -0.91 1.67 -2.18
C TYR A 24 -1.83 0.94 -1.21
N TYR A 25 -2.98 0.49 -1.70
CA TYR A 25 -4.06 -0.10 -0.91
C TYR A 25 -4.28 -1.56 -1.30
N CYS A 26 -4.51 -2.41 -0.29
CA CYS A 26 -4.95 -3.78 -0.51
C CYS A 26 -6.44 -3.91 -0.16
N ILE A 27 -7.14 -4.83 -0.82
CA ILE A 27 -8.56 -5.12 -0.54
C ILE A 27 -8.80 -5.65 0.88
N CYS A 28 -7.75 -6.15 1.56
CA CYS A 28 -7.80 -6.53 2.97
C CYS A 28 -7.70 -5.33 3.93
N ASP A 29 -8.01 -4.13 3.43
CA ASP A 29 -8.12 -2.89 4.19
C ASP A 29 -6.83 -2.46 4.92
N ILE A 30 -5.71 -2.46 4.18
CA ILE A 30 -4.45 -1.87 4.65
C ILE A 30 -3.87 -0.88 3.63
N ALA A 31 -3.05 0.04 4.11
CA ALA A 31 -2.29 0.99 3.30
C ALA A 31 -0.77 0.74 3.43
N VAL A 32 -0.04 0.95 2.35
CA VAL A 32 1.43 0.97 2.32
C VAL A 32 1.89 2.25 1.62
N CYS A 33 2.69 3.07 2.31
CA CYS A 33 3.22 4.31 1.72
C CYS A 33 4.26 4.02 0.63
N SER A 34 4.50 5.02 -0.22
CA SER A 34 5.54 4.98 -1.25
C SER A 34 6.95 4.72 -0.71
N ASP A 35 7.27 5.17 0.50
CA ASP A 35 8.57 4.85 1.13
C ASP A 35 8.72 3.33 1.38
N CYS A 36 7.64 2.66 1.77
CA CYS A 36 7.65 1.26 2.18
C CYS A 36 7.34 0.29 1.04
N ILE A 37 6.79 0.76 -0.08
CA ILE A 37 6.38 -0.12 -1.19
C ILE A 37 7.54 -0.95 -1.73
N ASN A 38 8.75 -0.39 -1.77
CA ASN A 38 9.93 -1.08 -2.30
C ASN A 38 10.32 -2.32 -1.47
N SER A 39 9.95 -2.39 -0.19
CA SER A 39 10.20 -3.56 0.65
C SER A 39 9.24 -4.73 0.41
N VAL A 40 8.10 -4.46 -0.24
CA VAL A 40 7.04 -5.44 -0.52
C VAL A 40 6.79 -5.63 -2.02
N LYS A 41 7.45 -4.82 -2.85
CA LYS A 41 7.43 -4.90 -4.31
C LYS A 41 8.10 -6.19 -4.77
N LYS A 42 7.40 -6.96 -5.61
CA LYS A 42 7.91 -8.22 -6.18
C LYS A 42 8.60 -7.97 -7.52
N ASN A 43 8.02 -7.10 -8.33
CA ASN A 43 8.55 -6.71 -9.63
C ASN A 43 8.03 -5.31 -10.01
N ASN A 44 8.26 -4.86 -11.25
CA ASN A 44 7.91 -3.52 -11.71
C ASN A 44 6.41 -3.22 -11.76
N THR A 45 5.54 -4.23 -11.70
CA THR A 45 4.08 -4.07 -11.84
C THR A 45 3.30 -4.55 -10.62
N THR A 46 3.93 -5.26 -9.69
CA THR A 46 3.23 -5.92 -8.58
C THR A 46 3.97 -5.84 -7.24
N TRP A 47 3.20 -5.91 -6.17
CA TRP A 47 3.65 -5.99 -4.79
C TRP A 47 2.85 -7.04 -4.02
N VAL A 48 3.44 -7.58 -2.95
CA VAL A 48 2.80 -8.60 -2.12
C VAL A 48 2.36 -7.96 -0.81
N CYS A 49 1.08 -8.07 -0.48
CA CYS A 49 0.54 -7.49 0.75
C CYS A 49 1.26 -8.07 1.99
N PRO A 50 1.83 -7.25 2.88
CA PRO A 50 2.52 -7.74 4.07
C PRO A 50 1.56 -8.38 5.09
N HIS A 51 0.25 -8.10 4.99
CA HIS A 51 -0.80 -8.66 5.84
C HIS A 51 -1.37 -9.98 5.26
N CYS A 52 -2.12 -9.93 4.17
CA CYS A 52 -2.83 -11.11 3.60
C CYS A 52 -1.99 -11.94 2.60
N LYS A 53 -0.79 -11.49 2.22
CA LYS A 53 0.10 -12.15 1.25
C LYS A 53 -0.42 -12.23 -0.19
N GLU A 54 -1.53 -11.57 -0.51
CA GLU A 54 -2.02 -11.47 -1.88
C GLU A 54 -1.13 -10.57 -2.75
N GLU A 55 -1.02 -10.94 -4.03
CA GLU A 55 -0.32 -10.15 -5.04
C GLU A 55 -1.25 -9.07 -5.60
N ASN A 56 -0.79 -7.82 -5.56
CA ASN A 56 -1.53 -6.65 -5.96
C ASN A 56 -0.78 -5.94 -7.09
N ASN A 57 -1.52 -5.40 -8.07
CA ASN A 57 -0.93 -4.55 -9.10
C ASN A 57 -0.68 -3.14 -8.55
N LEU A 58 0.52 -2.60 -8.75
CA LEU A 58 0.95 -1.31 -8.21
C LEU A 58 0.00 -0.17 -8.62
N GLU A 59 -0.21 0.03 -9.92
CA GLU A 59 -1.07 1.11 -10.44
C GLU A 59 -2.54 0.94 -10.01
N LYS A 60 -3.08 -0.27 -10.11
CA LYS A 60 -4.48 -0.52 -9.72
C LYS A 60 -4.72 -0.37 -8.22
N SER A 61 -3.69 -0.56 -7.40
CA SER A 61 -3.74 -0.40 -5.95
C SER A 61 -3.66 1.04 -5.47
N LYS A 62 -3.40 2.02 -6.33
CA LYS A 62 -3.52 3.44 -5.99
C LYS A 62 -4.97 3.92 -6.13
N LEU A 63 -5.38 4.88 -5.29
CA LEU A 63 -6.69 5.53 -5.37
C LEU A 63 -6.83 6.38 -6.63
N PHE A 64 -5.81 7.19 -6.90
CA PHE A 64 -5.73 8.04 -8.08
C PHE A 64 -4.83 7.35 -9.11
N ARG A 65 -5.37 7.15 -10.31
CA ARG A 65 -4.70 6.46 -11.41
C ARG A 65 -4.41 7.48 -12.49
N SER A 66 -3.17 7.57 -12.95
CA SER A 66 -2.86 8.32 -14.15
C SER A 66 -3.57 7.65 -15.34
N VAL A 67 -4.36 8.43 -16.06
CA VAL A 67 -5.17 7.99 -17.22
C VAL A 67 -4.26 7.70 -18.41
#